data_AF-A0A1I4WLC2-F1
#
_entry.id   AF-A0A1I4WLC2-F1
#
_cell.length_a   1.000
_cell.length_b   1.000
_cell.length_c   1.000
_cell.angle_alpha   90.00
_cell.angle_beta   90.00
_cell.angle_gamma   90.00
#
_symmetry.space_group_name_H-M   'P 1'
#
loop_
_entity.id
_entity.type
_entity.pdbx_description
1 polymer ?
#
loop_
_entity_poly.entity_id
_entity_poly.type
_entity_poly.pdbx_seq_one_letter_code
_entity_poly.pdbx_strand_id
1 'polypeptide(L)'
;MRKYFCVAFLPFMYSFYYSQGTKKAAPCYDLSTVLKVEPTALYKSHLDASKSFGVKLLTDSKTVQKYINSGKFHKIKKSGKGYRVQKLDYSRAYMVSKAKATLEKMASRFSKETKGHTFTVSSITRTLEDQCRLRRVNSNASMGISSHNYGNSFDISYIRFNDVLKYNPKMEAALEKVLKYYVAAGRIYYIKERQQSCYHITVRNY
;
A
#
# COMPACT_ATOMS: atom_id res chain seq x y z
N MET A 1 57.23 -8.53 -60.17
CA MET A 1 55.76 -8.51 -59.94
C MET A 1 55.48 -7.74 -58.66
N ARG A 2 55.00 -6.50 -58.77
CA ARG A 2 54.83 -5.55 -57.65
C ARG A 2 53.37 -5.64 -57.18
N LYS A 3 53.13 -6.16 -55.97
CA LYS A 3 51.78 -6.26 -55.38
C LYS A 3 51.39 -4.92 -54.77
N TYR A 4 50.29 -4.34 -55.25
CA TYR A 4 49.67 -3.15 -54.67
C TYR A 4 48.73 -3.59 -53.54
N PHE A 5 48.91 -3.04 -52.34
CA PHE A 5 47.94 -3.14 -51.25
C PHE A 5 46.96 -1.97 -51.34
N CYS A 6 45.70 -2.25 -51.68
CA CYS A 6 44.60 -1.30 -51.53
C CYS A 6 44.19 -1.23 -50.06
N VAL A 7 44.39 -0.07 -49.44
CA VAL A 7 43.82 0.24 -48.12
C VAL A 7 42.48 0.93 -48.35
N ALA A 8 41.38 0.24 -48.07
CA ALA A 8 40.04 0.81 -48.09
C ALA A 8 39.78 1.56 -46.78
N PHE A 9 39.67 2.89 -46.85
CA PHE A 9 39.21 3.74 -45.74
C PHE A 9 37.68 3.62 -45.63
N LEU A 10 37.19 2.97 -44.58
CA LEU A 10 35.77 2.96 -44.23
C LEU A 10 35.44 4.24 -43.43
N PRO A 11 34.51 5.09 -43.89
CA PRO A 11 34.13 6.28 -43.14
C PRO A 11 33.28 5.88 -41.93
N PHE A 12 33.81 6.18 -40.74
CA PHE A 12 33.12 5.97 -39.47
C PHE A 12 31.96 6.97 -39.35
N MET A 13 30.76 6.55 -39.73
CA MET A 13 29.53 7.34 -39.58
C MET A 13 29.18 7.46 -38.09
N TYR A 14 29.56 8.58 -37.47
CA TYR A 14 29.07 8.99 -36.16
C TYR A 14 27.55 9.20 -36.24
N SER A 15 26.80 8.18 -35.84
CA SER A 15 25.37 8.30 -35.62
C SER A 15 25.15 9.08 -34.32
N PHE A 16 24.83 10.38 -34.44
CA PHE A 16 24.32 11.17 -33.34
C PHE A 16 22.92 10.65 -32.97
N TYR A 17 22.86 9.73 -32.02
CA TYR A 17 21.62 9.35 -31.38
C TYR A 17 21.14 10.51 -30.51
N TYR A 18 20.22 11.32 -31.03
CA TYR A 18 19.42 12.22 -30.21
C TYR A 18 18.63 11.37 -29.21
N SER A 19 19.06 11.42 -27.94
CA SER A 19 18.30 10.86 -26.83
C SER A 19 16.94 11.58 -26.80
N GLN A 20 15.88 10.89 -27.18
CA GLN A 20 14.52 11.36 -26.94
C GLN A 20 14.33 11.45 -25.42
N GLY A 21 14.45 12.66 -24.88
CA GLY A 21 14.10 12.94 -23.50
C GLY A 21 12.66 12.50 -23.26
N THR A 22 12.49 11.45 -22.46
CA THR A 22 11.17 10.96 -22.08
C THR A 22 10.41 12.08 -21.38
N LYS A 23 9.45 12.71 -22.07
CA LYS A 23 8.54 13.67 -21.43
C LYS A 23 7.83 12.91 -20.32
N LYS A 24 8.05 13.32 -19.05
CA LYS A 24 7.36 12.71 -17.91
C LYS A 24 5.86 12.83 -18.16
N ALA A 25 5.18 11.70 -18.28
CA ALA A 25 3.73 11.67 -18.37
C ALA A 25 3.15 12.45 -17.18
N ALA A 26 2.19 13.33 -17.45
CA ALA A 26 1.51 14.08 -16.40
C ALA A 26 0.90 13.11 -15.38
N PRO A 27 0.94 13.41 -14.07
CA PRO A 27 0.31 12.57 -13.05
C PRO A 27 -1.17 12.40 -13.39
N CYS A 28 -1.71 11.19 -13.20
CA CYS A 28 -3.12 10.93 -13.49
C CYS A 28 -4.09 11.57 -12.48
N TYR A 29 -3.57 12.33 -11.51
CA TYR A 29 -4.31 13.07 -10.51
C TYR A 29 -3.82 14.52 -10.47
N ASP A 30 -4.72 15.42 -10.07
CA ASP A 30 -4.39 16.79 -9.71
C ASP A 30 -4.31 16.90 -8.18
N LEU A 31 -3.13 17.26 -7.67
CA LEU A 31 -2.91 17.40 -6.23
C LEU A 31 -3.80 18.49 -5.62
N SER A 32 -4.04 19.60 -6.33
CA SER A 32 -4.85 20.70 -5.80
C SER A 32 -6.30 20.26 -5.59
N THR A 33 -6.84 19.46 -6.50
CA THR A 33 -8.16 18.86 -6.39
C THR A 33 -8.22 17.83 -5.26
N VAL A 34 -7.23 16.93 -5.16
CA VAL A 34 -7.19 15.91 -4.10
C VAL A 34 -7.12 16.52 -2.70
N LEU A 35 -6.39 17.62 -2.53
CA LEU A 35 -6.22 18.31 -1.25
C LEU A 35 -7.47 19.09 -0.80
N LYS A 36 -8.36 19.48 -1.73
CA LYS A 36 -9.62 20.17 -1.42
C LYS A 36 -10.71 19.25 -0.89
N VAL A 37 -10.54 17.93 -1.01
CA VAL A 37 -11.54 16.97 -0.53
C VAL A 37 -11.47 16.88 0.98
N GLU A 38 -12.51 17.40 1.64
CA GLU A 38 -12.64 17.34 3.10
C GLU A 38 -12.96 15.92 3.58
N PRO A 39 -12.22 15.38 4.57
CA PRO A 39 -12.53 14.08 5.14
C PRO A 39 -13.79 14.13 6.00
N THR A 40 -14.53 13.03 6.04
CA THR A 40 -15.64 12.89 6.99
C THR A 40 -15.13 12.96 8.43
N ALA A 41 -16.00 13.32 9.37
CA ALA A 41 -15.66 13.38 10.80
C ALA A 41 -15.07 12.04 11.31
N LEU A 42 -15.64 10.92 10.88
CA LEU A 42 -15.13 9.58 11.21
C LEU A 42 -13.70 9.37 10.68
N TYR A 43 -13.42 9.78 9.44
CA TYR A 43 -12.14 9.53 8.79
C TYR A 43 -11.03 10.51 9.21
N LYS A 44 -11.39 11.67 9.76
CA LYS A 44 -10.42 12.67 10.23
C LYS A 44 -9.40 12.08 11.22
N SER A 45 -9.88 11.29 12.17
CA SER A 45 -9.02 10.61 13.16
C SER A 45 -7.99 9.67 12.54
N HIS A 46 -8.34 9.00 11.43
CA HIS A 46 -7.43 8.15 10.67
C HIS A 46 -6.32 8.98 10.02
N LEU A 47 -6.68 10.10 9.37
CA LEU A 47 -5.70 10.98 8.73
C LEU A 47 -4.77 11.65 9.74
N ASP A 48 -5.28 12.07 10.89
CA ASP A 48 -4.47 12.69 11.95
C ASP A 48 -3.47 11.69 12.53
N ALA A 49 -3.92 10.46 12.82
CA ALA A 49 -3.04 9.37 13.22
C ALA A 49 -1.96 9.07 12.16
N SER A 50 -2.33 9.07 10.88
CA SER A 50 -1.38 8.87 9.78
C SER A 50 -0.32 9.95 9.68
N LYS A 51 -0.70 11.22 9.79
CA LYS A 51 0.24 12.36 9.74
C LYS A 51 1.25 12.32 10.90
N SER A 52 0.85 11.83 12.06
CA SER A 52 1.71 11.75 13.25
C SER A 52 2.95 10.86 13.11
N PHE A 53 3.02 9.99 12.09
CA PHE A 53 4.21 9.18 11.79
C PHE A 53 5.36 9.97 11.14
N GLY A 54 5.15 11.24 10.79
CA GLY A 54 6.15 12.06 10.11
C GLY A 54 6.53 11.50 8.72
N VAL A 55 5.58 10.85 8.05
CA VAL A 55 5.68 10.43 6.65
C VAL A 55 4.98 11.51 5.84
N LYS A 56 5.67 12.09 4.85
CA LYS A 56 5.05 13.02 3.91
C LYS A 56 4.15 12.23 2.97
N LEU A 57 3.13 12.90 2.43
CA LEU A 57 2.17 12.30 1.50
C LEU A 57 2.91 11.56 0.36
N LEU A 58 2.64 10.26 0.22
CA LEU A 58 3.28 9.43 -0.79
C LEU A 58 2.66 9.71 -2.15
N THR A 59 3.35 10.45 -3.00
CA THR A 59 2.85 10.86 -4.32
C THR A 59 3.05 9.77 -5.37
N ASP A 60 4.20 9.11 -5.35
CA ASP A 60 4.65 8.19 -6.40
C ASP A 60 5.57 7.07 -5.85
N SER A 61 6.01 6.17 -6.74
CA SER A 61 6.95 5.10 -6.39
C SER A 61 8.27 5.61 -5.80
N LYS A 62 8.74 6.81 -6.19
CA LYS A 62 10.02 7.38 -5.74
C LYS A 62 9.94 7.82 -4.28
N THR A 63 8.82 8.41 -3.87
CA THR A 63 8.59 8.77 -2.47
C THR A 63 8.58 7.56 -1.55
N VAL A 64 8.01 6.44 -2.01
CA VAL A 64 8.06 5.16 -1.27
C VAL A 64 9.50 4.66 -1.17
N GLN A 65 10.25 4.68 -2.28
CA GLN A 65 11.64 4.22 -2.29
C GLN A 65 12.53 5.05 -1.36
N LYS A 66 12.32 6.36 -1.27
CA LYS A 66 13.02 7.23 -0.31
C LYS A 66 12.83 6.74 1.13
N TYR A 67 11.61 6.39 1.51
CA TYR A 67 11.34 5.90 2.87
C TYR A 67 11.87 4.49 3.12
N ILE A 68 11.91 3.63 2.09
CA ILE A 68 12.59 2.32 2.16
C ILE A 68 14.09 2.53 2.39
N ASN A 69 14.75 3.38 1.59
CA ASN A 69 16.19 3.63 1.68
C ASN A 69 16.59 4.28 3.01
N SER A 70 15.72 5.12 3.58
CA SER A 70 15.95 5.71 4.91
C SER A 70 15.73 4.74 6.09
N GLY A 71 15.29 3.51 5.82
CA GLY A 71 14.94 2.52 6.85
C GLY A 71 13.60 2.74 7.54
N LYS A 72 12.84 3.79 7.20
CA LYS A 72 11.53 4.10 7.79
C LYS A 72 10.43 3.13 7.35
N PHE A 73 10.51 2.59 6.13
CA PHE A 73 9.56 1.63 5.59
C PHE A 73 10.16 0.22 5.55
N HIS A 74 9.40 -0.74 6.06
CA HIS A 74 9.81 -2.14 6.12
C HIS A 74 8.89 -3.01 5.28
N LYS A 75 9.49 -3.95 4.56
CA LYS A 75 8.78 -4.94 3.77
C LYS A 75 7.89 -5.81 4.65
N ILE A 76 6.67 -6.06 4.18
CA ILE A 76 5.69 -6.99 4.73
C ILE A 76 5.82 -8.30 3.99
N LYS A 77 5.97 -9.40 4.73
CA LYS A 77 6.09 -10.75 4.13
C LYS A 77 4.74 -11.15 3.51
N LYS A 78 4.79 -11.92 2.42
CA LYS A 78 3.59 -12.46 1.75
C LYS A 78 2.73 -13.32 2.68
N SER A 79 3.35 -14.01 3.63
CA SER A 79 2.69 -14.80 4.66
C SER A 79 3.39 -14.62 6.00
N GLY A 80 2.63 -14.80 7.08
CA GLY A 80 3.13 -14.85 8.44
C GLY A 80 2.13 -15.55 9.35
N LYS A 81 2.44 -15.63 10.65
CA LYS A 81 1.58 -16.31 11.63
C LYS A 81 0.24 -15.58 11.74
N GLY A 82 -0.81 -16.15 11.15
CA GLY A 82 -2.18 -15.64 11.20
C GLY A 82 -2.58 -14.68 10.10
N TYR A 83 -1.74 -14.44 9.09
CA TYR A 83 -2.12 -13.59 7.96
C TYR A 83 -1.49 -14.03 6.65
N ARG A 84 -2.16 -13.70 5.54
CA ARG A 84 -1.61 -13.76 4.19
C ARG A 84 -1.90 -12.46 3.44
N VAL A 85 -0.93 -11.97 2.69
CA VAL A 85 -1.06 -10.77 1.85
C VAL A 85 -1.44 -11.23 0.46
N GLN A 86 -2.56 -10.74 -0.05
CA GLN A 86 -2.95 -11.04 -1.43
C GLN A 86 -2.03 -10.33 -2.44
N LYS A 87 -2.22 -10.61 -3.73
CA LYS A 87 -1.55 -9.83 -4.78
C LYS A 87 -2.01 -8.36 -4.69
N LEU A 88 -1.04 -7.46 -4.57
CA LEU A 88 -1.30 -6.03 -4.42
C LEU A 88 -1.13 -5.30 -5.76
N ASP A 89 -2.20 -5.16 -6.54
CA ASP A 89 -2.13 -4.51 -7.87
C ASP A 89 -2.10 -2.96 -7.79
N TYR A 90 -2.67 -2.41 -6.70
CA TYR A 90 -2.82 -0.97 -6.43
C TYR A 90 -2.30 -0.56 -5.05
N SER A 91 -1.37 -1.34 -4.48
CA SER A 91 -0.71 -0.99 -3.21
C SER A 91 0.62 -1.74 -3.09
N ARG A 92 1.38 -1.45 -2.04
CA ARG A 92 2.76 -1.90 -1.86
C ARG A 92 2.92 -2.51 -0.48
N ALA A 93 3.62 -3.63 -0.42
CA ALA A 93 3.87 -4.39 0.80
C ALA A 93 4.99 -3.77 1.66
N TYR A 94 4.84 -2.50 2.01
CA TYR A 94 5.74 -1.76 2.88
C TYR A 94 4.92 -0.97 3.90
N MET A 95 5.40 -0.85 5.13
CA MET A 95 4.78 0.00 6.16
C MET A 95 5.83 0.57 7.10
N VAL A 96 5.46 1.60 7.87
CA VAL A 96 6.23 2.03 9.05
C VAL A 96 6.34 0.90 10.08
N SER A 97 7.42 0.91 10.87
CA SER A 97 7.76 -0.20 11.79
C SER A 97 6.63 -0.54 12.77
N LYS A 98 5.98 0.49 13.34
CA LYS A 98 4.88 0.32 14.29
C LYS A 98 3.65 -0.32 13.65
N ALA A 99 3.33 0.04 12.41
CA ALA A 99 2.21 -0.55 11.68
C ALA A 99 2.47 -2.01 11.30
N LYS A 100 3.69 -2.32 10.84
CA LYS A 100 4.15 -3.70 10.64
C LYS A 100 4.02 -4.54 11.90
N ALA A 101 4.58 -4.07 13.02
CA ALA A 101 4.53 -4.79 14.29
C ALA A 101 3.08 -4.98 14.78
N THR A 102 2.20 -4.00 14.57
CA THR A 102 0.79 -4.09 14.95
C THR A 102 0.06 -5.13 14.10
N LEU A 103 0.26 -5.15 12.77
CA LEU A 103 -0.29 -6.18 11.90
C LEU A 103 0.16 -7.59 12.34
N GLU A 104 1.46 -7.80 12.56
CA GLU A 104 2.00 -9.10 12.95
C GLU A 104 1.47 -9.57 14.32
N LYS A 105 1.34 -8.66 15.28
CA LYS A 105 0.76 -8.96 16.61
C LYS A 105 -0.74 -9.24 16.53
N MET A 106 -1.49 -8.51 15.71
CA MET A 106 -2.92 -8.78 15.45
C MET A 106 -3.10 -10.15 14.81
N ALA A 107 -2.29 -10.47 13.79
CA ALA A 107 -2.30 -11.75 13.11
C ALA A 107 -1.97 -12.91 14.05
N SER A 108 -0.90 -12.79 14.84
CA SER A 108 -0.54 -13.83 15.81
C SER A 108 -1.65 -14.06 16.84
N ARG A 109 -2.35 -13.00 17.27
CA ARG A 109 -3.49 -13.12 18.19
C ARG A 109 -4.66 -13.82 17.51
N PHE A 110 -5.04 -13.38 16.32
CA PHE A 110 -6.10 -14.02 15.53
C PHE A 110 -5.84 -15.51 15.35
N SER A 111 -4.62 -15.87 14.94
CA SER A 111 -4.20 -17.27 14.77
C SER A 111 -4.34 -18.07 16.07
N LYS A 112 -3.93 -17.51 17.21
CA LYS A 112 -4.06 -18.16 18.52
C LYS A 112 -5.53 -18.41 18.88
N GLU A 113 -6.40 -17.41 18.68
CA GLU A 113 -7.83 -17.49 19.02
C GLU A 113 -8.63 -18.38 18.06
N THR A 114 -8.11 -18.62 16.85
CA THR A 114 -8.78 -19.41 15.80
C THR A 114 -8.10 -20.74 15.52
N LYS A 115 -7.16 -21.22 16.35
CA LYS A 115 -6.46 -22.50 16.16
C LYS A 115 -5.69 -22.57 14.83
N GLY A 116 -4.93 -21.53 14.49
CA GLY A 116 -4.02 -21.52 13.35
C GLY A 116 -4.56 -20.88 12.07
N HIS A 117 -5.80 -20.36 12.05
CA HIS A 117 -6.36 -19.75 10.85
C HIS A 117 -5.64 -18.44 10.49
N THR A 118 -5.79 -18.01 9.23
CA THR A 118 -5.23 -16.77 8.70
C THR A 118 -6.31 -15.88 8.09
N PHE A 119 -6.24 -14.57 8.31
CA PHE A 119 -6.99 -13.59 7.53
C PHE A 119 -6.19 -13.11 6.32
N THR A 120 -6.88 -12.53 5.32
CA THR A 120 -6.22 -11.95 4.15
C THR A 120 -6.10 -10.43 4.25
N VAL A 121 -4.87 -9.92 4.14
CA VAL A 121 -4.58 -8.49 3.95
C VAL A 121 -4.76 -8.15 2.48
N SER A 122 -5.73 -7.30 2.18
CA SER A 122 -6.14 -6.95 0.81
C SER A 122 -5.43 -5.70 0.26
N SER A 123 -5.01 -4.80 1.14
CA SER A 123 -4.25 -3.61 0.75
C SER A 123 -3.35 -3.11 1.87
N ILE A 124 -2.31 -2.37 1.52
CA ILE A 124 -1.30 -1.85 2.47
C ILE A 124 -0.98 -0.40 2.10
N THR A 125 0.22 -0.08 1.61
CA THR A 125 0.59 1.31 1.33
C THR A 125 0.22 1.69 -0.09
N ARG A 126 -0.42 2.85 -0.27
CA ARG A 126 -0.78 3.37 -1.60
C ARG A 126 -0.11 4.71 -1.81
N THR A 127 0.39 4.97 -3.01
CA THR A 127 0.73 6.33 -3.44
C THR A 127 -0.52 7.04 -3.99
N LEU A 128 -0.45 8.35 -4.24
CA LEU A 128 -1.50 9.04 -5.00
C LEU A 128 -1.62 8.50 -6.43
N GLU A 129 -0.52 8.10 -7.07
CA GLU A 129 -0.55 7.39 -8.36
C GLU A 129 -1.29 6.05 -8.26
N ASP A 130 -1.02 5.25 -7.22
CA ASP A 130 -1.67 3.96 -7.00
C ASP A 130 -3.19 4.18 -6.76
N GLN A 131 -3.55 5.17 -5.94
CA GLN A 131 -4.93 5.55 -5.65
C GLN A 131 -5.66 6.04 -6.90
N CYS A 132 -5.01 6.86 -7.72
CA CYS A 132 -5.55 7.35 -8.98
C CYS A 132 -5.85 6.20 -9.96
N ARG A 133 -4.93 5.25 -10.11
CA ARG A 133 -5.14 4.06 -10.92
C ARG A 133 -6.31 3.22 -10.38
N LEU A 134 -6.41 3.06 -9.06
CA LEU A 134 -7.49 2.33 -8.41
C LEU A 134 -8.87 2.95 -8.69
N ARG A 135 -9.00 4.28 -8.68
CA ARG A 135 -10.27 4.99 -8.97
C ARG A 135 -10.85 4.66 -10.34
N ARG A 136 -10.03 4.24 -11.31
CA ARG A 136 -10.49 3.83 -12.65
C ARG A 136 -11.28 2.54 -12.66
N VAL A 137 -11.08 1.68 -11.65
CA VAL A 137 -11.70 0.35 -11.56
C VAL A 137 -12.52 0.15 -10.29
N ASN A 138 -12.42 1.06 -9.33
CA ASN A 138 -13.13 1.02 -8.07
C ASN A 138 -13.69 2.40 -7.73
N SER A 139 -14.99 2.58 -7.94
CA SER A 139 -15.72 3.81 -7.64
C SER A 139 -15.73 4.18 -6.15
N ASN A 140 -15.46 3.22 -5.26
CA ASN A 140 -15.42 3.44 -3.81
C ASN A 140 -14.03 3.92 -3.33
N ALA A 141 -13.05 3.99 -4.22
CA ALA A 141 -11.73 4.49 -3.87
C ALA A 141 -11.79 5.98 -3.52
N SER A 142 -11.26 6.36 -2.36
CA SER A 142 -11.28 7.76 -1.88
C SER A 142 -10.83 8.74 -2.96
N MET A 143 -11.63 9.81 -3.16
CA MET A 143 -11.34 10.94 -4.05
C MET A 143 -10.29 11.90 -3.47
N GLY A 144 -10.20 11.94 -2.14
CA GLY A 144 -9.24 12.75 -1.39
C GLY A 144 -7.99 11.99 -0.98
N ILE A 145 -7.32 12.50 0.06
CA ILE A 145 -6.20 11.81 0.71
C ILE A 145 -6.73 10.57 1.44
N SER A 146 -5.99 9.47 1.35
CA SER A 146 -6.20 8.25 2.12
C SER A 146 -5.12 8.07 3.19
N SER A 147 -5.48 7.47 4.33
CA SER A 147 -4.52 7.07 5.36
C SER A 147 -3.50 6.03 4.86
N HIS A 148 -3.79 5.30 3.77
CA HIS A 148 -2.81 4.46 3.08
C HIS A 148 -1.65 5.25 2.47
N ASN A 149 -1.83 6.56 2.21
CA ASN A 149 -0.80 7.45 1.64
C ASN A 149 0.29 7.86 2.63
N TYR A 150 0.27 7.30 3.84
CA TYR A 150 1.26 7.55 4.89
C TYR A 150 1.94 6.28 5.41
N GLY A 151 1.56 5.11 4.87
CA GLY A 151 2.22 3.84 5.16
C GLY A 151 1.96 3.23 6.55
N ASN A 152 0.88 3.64 7.22
CA ASN A 152 0.44 3.11 8.52
C ASN A 152 -0.95 2.44 8.49
N SER A 153 -1.54 2.26 7.30
CA SER A 153 -2.87 1.65 7.13
C SER A 153 -2.81 0.41 6.26
N PHE A 154 -3.73 -0.51 6.50
CA PHE A 154 -3.92 -1.73 5.73
C PHE A 154 -5.37 -2.21 5.80
N ASP A 155 -5.79 -2.94 4.78
CA ASP A 155 -7.14 -3.50 4.66
C ASP A 155 -7.10 -5.00 4.94
N ILE A 156 -8.03 -5.50 5.75
CA ILE A 156 -8.23 -6.95 5.95
C ILE A 156 -9.59 -7.33 5.39
N SER A 157 -9.64 -8.31 4.48
CA SER A 157 -10.91 -8.86 4.02
C SER A 157 -11.59 -9.65 5.14
N TYR A 158 -12.88 -9.36 5.38
CA TYR A 158 -13.68 -10.11 6.36
C TYR A 158 -14.44 -11.29 5.76
N ILE A 159 -14.28 -11.52 4.44
CA ILE A 159 -14.88 -12.64 3.71
C ILE A 159 -13.82 -13.58 3.12
N ARG A 160 -12.54 -13.38 3.45
CA ARG A 160 -11.44 -14.21 2.95
C ARG A 160 -10.54 -14.66 4.08
N PHE A 161 -10.64 -15.95 4.40
CA PHE A 161 -9.85 -16.61 5.44
C PHE A 161 -9.22 -17.88 4.87
N ASN A 162 -8.00 -18.18 5.29
CA ASN A 162 -7.23 -19.32 4.78
C ASN A 162 -7.14 -19.35 3.23
N ASP A 163 -7.06 -18.18 2.60
CA ASP A 163 -7.16 -17.95 1.13
C ASP A 163 -8.48 -18.33 0.47
N VAL A 164 -9.49 -18.74 1.23
CA VAL A 164 -10.82 -19.07 0.70
C VAL A 164 -11.70 -17.82 0.74
N LEU A 165 -12.14 -17.36 -0.44
CA LEU A 165 -13.12 -16.28 -0.57
C LEU A 165 -14.52 -16.83 -0.32
N LYS A 166 -14.95 -16.82 0.94
CA LYS A 166 -16.28 -17.25 1.38
C LYS A 166 -16.62 -16.59 2.70
N TYR A 167 -17.84 -16.06 2.80
CA TYR A 167 -18.35 -15.51 4.05
C TYR A 167 -18.27 -16.55 5.17
N ASN A 168 -17.66 -16.17 6.29
CA ASN A 168 -17.46 -17.04 7.45
C ASN A 168 -17.71 -16.22 8.73
N PRO A 169 -18.94 -16.26 9.29
CA PRO A 169 -19.33 -15.40 10.41
C PRO A 169 -18.51 -15.68 11.67
N LYS A 170 -18.08 -16.93 11.88
CA LYS A 170 -17.23 -17.31 13.03
C LYS A 170 -15.85 -16.67 12.94
N MET A 171 -15.23 -16.68 11.76
CA MET A 171 -13.92 -16.07 11.54
C MET A 171 -13.99 -14.55 11.55
N GLU A 172 -15.04 -13.97 10.99
CA GLU A 172 -15.28 -12.53 11.08
C GLU A 172 -15.46 -12.08 12.52
N ALA A 173 -16.28 -12.77 13.33
CA ALA A 173 -16.47 -12.44 14.74
C ALA A 173 -15.15 -12.53 15.54
N ALA A 174 -14.31 -13.54 15.26
CA ALA A 174 -12.99 -13.66 15.85
C ALA A 174 -12.07 -12.48 15.44
N LEU A 175 -12.09 -12.09 14.17
CA LEU A 175 -11.33 -10.93 13.69
C LEU A 175 -11.83 -9.63 14.33
N GLU A 176 -13.14 -9.41 14.41
CA GLU A 176 -13.73 -8.25 15.09
C GLU A 176 -13.33 -8.19 16.57
N LYS A 177 -13.27 -9.33 17.27
CA LYS A 177 -12.81 -9.38 18.66
C LYS A 177 -11.37 -8.90 18.79
N VAL A 178 -10.49 -9.32 17.88
CA VAL A 178 -9.10 -8.82 17.82
C VAL A 178 -9.09 -7.32 17.54
N LEU A 179 -9.86 -6.83 16.56
CA LEU A 179 -9.92 -5.40 16.24
C LEU A 179 -10.37 -4.56 17.45
N LYS A 180 -11.47 -4.95 18.11
CA LYS A 180 -12.00 -4.28 19.31
C LYS A 180 -10.97 -4.23 20.43
N TYR A 181 -10.20 -5.30 20.64
CA TYR A 181 -9.10 -5.32 21.61
C TYR A 181 -8.03 -4.25 21.30
N TYR A 182 -7.60 -4.12 20.03
CA TYR A 182 -6.58 -3.13 19.66
C TYR A 182 -7.12 -1.69 19.64
N VAL A 183 -8.41 -1.49 19.40
CA VAL A 183 -9.08 -0.19 19.57
C VAL A 183 -9.09 0.21 21.05
N ALA A 184 -9.55 -0.69 21.94
CA ALA A 184 -9.59 -0.44 23.38
C ALA A 184 -8.19 -0.16 23.96
N ALA A 185 -7.15 -0.82 23.43
CA ALA A 185 -5.76 -0.57 23.79
C ALA A 185 -5.18 0.74 23.20
N GLY A 186 -5.97 1.52 22.46
CA GLY A 186 -5.55 2.79 21.85
C GLY A 186 -4.53 2.64 20.71
N ARG A 187 -4.46 1.48 20.06
CA ARG A 187 -3.41 1.17 19.07
C ARG A 187 -3.85 1.33 17.62
N ILE A 188 -5.14 1.18 17.33
CA ILE A 188 -5.69 1.31 15.98
C ILE A 188 -7.00 2.08 15.97
N TYR A 189 -7.36 2.55 14.79
CA TYR A 189 -8.74 2.81 14.38
C TYR A 189 -9.12 1.81 13.29
N TYR A 190 -10.40 1.48 13.15
CA TYR A 190 -10.87 0.70 12.00
C TYR A 190 -12.28 1.13 11.54
N ILE A 191 -12.55 0.94 10.26
CA ILE A 191 -13.85 1.15 9.62
C ILE A 191 -14.25 -0.16 8.92
N LYS A 192 -15.51 -0.57 9.07
CA LYS A 192 -16.05 -1.72 8.33
C LYS A 192 -16.61 -1.25 6.99
N GLU A 193 -15.86 -1.48 5.91
CA GLU A 193 -16.22 -1.08 4.56
C GLU A 193 -17.02 -2.18 3.87
N ARG A 194 -18.35 -2.13 4.01
CA ARG A 194 -19.25 -3.18 3.50
C ARG A 194 -19.18 -3.35 1.98
N GLN A 195 -19.03 -2.25 1.24
CA GLN A 195 -18.96 -2.26 -0.23
C GLN A 195 -17.70 -2.96 -0.76
N GLN A 196 -16.62 -2.98 0.01
CA GLN A 196 -15.34 -3.64 -0.36
C GLN A 196 -15.12 -4.95 0.37
N SER A 197 -16.03 -5.31 1.29
CA SER A 197 -15.93 -6.47 2.16
C SER A 197 -14.61 -6.56 2.94
N CYS A 198 -14.16 -5.41 3.46
CA CYS A 198 -12.95 -5.30 4.27
C CYS A 198 -13.12 -4.43 5.53
N TYR A 199 -12.19 -4.60 6.45
CA TYR A 199 -11.89 -3.65 7.51
C TYR A 199 -10.73 -2.78 7.07
N HIS A 200 -10.98 -1.47 6.92
CA HIS A 200 -9.93 -0.46 6.76
C HIS A 200 -9.31 -0.16 8.12
N ILE A 201 -8.03 -0.46 8.31
CA ILE A 201 -7.36 -0.35 9.61
C ILE A 201 -6.27 0.71 9.51
N THR A 202 -6.24 1.62 10.49
CA THR A 202 -5.20 2.64 10.61
C THR A 202 -4.52 2.52 11.97
N VAL A 203 -3.21 2.27 11.96
CA VAL A 203 -2.42 2.16 13.19
C VAL A 203 -2.11 3.55 13.73
N ARG A 204 -2.23 3.73 15.04
CA ARG A 204 -1.93 4.98 15.76
C ARG A 204 -0.44 5.06 16.10
N ASN A 205 0.10 6.27 16.17
CA ASN A 205 1.46 6.49 16.67
C ASN A 205 1.45 6.65 18.20
N TYR A 206 1.25 5.54 18.91
CA TYR A 206 1.16 5.48 20.38
C TYR A 206 2.50 5.31 21.08
#